data_AF-A0A820NYT1-F1
#
_entry.id   AF-A0A820NYT1-F1
#
_cell.length_a   1.000
_cell.length_b   1.000
_cell.length_c   1.000
_cell.angle_alpha   90.00
_cell.angle_beta   90.00
_cell.angle_gamma   90.00
#
_symmetry.space_group_name_H-M   'P 1'
#
loop_
_entity.id
_entity.type
_entity.pdbx_description
1 polymer ?
#
loop_
_entity_poly.entity_id
_entity_poly.type
_entity_poly.pdbx_seq_one_letter_code
_entity_poly.pdbx_strand_id
1 'polypeptide(L)' 'MGENSLSIPDLIAKKRDDIELSPDEIKQFIQGLSNGDVQDCHVGAMLMAIYIRGMTEKEICSMTMSMRDSGERLVWP' A
#
# COMPACT_ATOMS: atom_id res chain seq x y z
N MET A 1 10.73 -18.33 -13.17
CA MET A 1 10.22 -18.32 -11.79
C MET A 1 9.51 -16.98 -11.64
N GLY A 2 8.20 -16.96 -11.89
CA GLY A 2 7.44 -15.72 -12.01
C GLY A 2 7.30 -15.07 -10.65
N GLU A 3 7.75 -13.82 -10.53
CA GLU A 3 7.46 -12.98 -9.37
C GLU A 3 5.93 -12.90 -9.23
N ASN A 4 5.42 -13.44 -8.13
CA ASN A 4 3.99 -13.49 -7.88
C ASN A 4 3.53 -12.08 -7.49
N SER A 5 3.16 -11.25 -8.48
CA SER A 5 2.49 -9.98 -8.24
C SER A 5 1.16 -10.28 -7.55
N LEU A 6 1.07 -10.04 -6.24
CA LEU A 6 -0.16 -10.20 -5.48
C LEU A 6 -1.21 -9.20 -5.97
N SER A 7 -2.46 -9.64 -6.00
CA SER A 7 -3.57 -8.75 -6.35
C SER A 7 -3.94 -7.86 -5.17
N ILE A 8 -4.63 -6.74 -5.42
CA ILE A 8 -5.07 -5.81 -4.36
C ILE A 8 -5.90 -6.53 -3.27
N PRO A 9 -6.86 -7.42 -3.59
CA PRO A 9 -7.54 -8.24 -2.58
C PRO A 9 -6.60 -9.10 -1.73
N ASP A 10 -5.52 -9.63 -2.30
CA ASP A 10 -4.55 -10.44 -1.55
C ASP A 10 -3.79 -9.59 -0.53
N LEU A 11 -3.44 -8.35 -0.89
CA LEU A 11 -2.81 -7.40 0.03
C LEU A 11 -3.73 -7.06 1.21
N ILE A 12 -5.02 -6.86 0.94
CA ILE A 12 -6.04 -6.61 1.97
C ILE A 12 -6.19 -7.82 2.88
N ALA A 13 -6.27 -9.03 2.32
CA ALA A 13 -6.38 -10.27 3.08
C ALA A 13 -5.15 -10.45 4.00
N LYS A 14 -3.96 -10.21 3.46
CA LYS A 14 -2.69 -10.26 4.21
C LYS A 14 -2.70 -9.30 5.39
N LYS A 15 -3.11 -8.04 5.19
CA LYS A 15 -3.17 -7.07 6.29
C LYS A 15 -4.26 -7.40 7.30
N ARG A 16 -5.45 -7.86 6.85
CA ARG A 16 -6.55 -8.31 7.71
C ARG A 16 -6.11 -9.46 8.64
N ASP A 17 -5.29 -10.36 8.12
CA ASP A 17 -4.78 -11.54 8.81
C ASP A 17 -3.53 -11.22 9.68
N ASP A 18 -3.26 -9.93 9.91
CA ASP A 18 -2.18 -9.40 10.76
C ASP A 18 -0.76 -9.72 10.26
N ILE A 19 -0.62 -9.93 8.95
CA ILE A 19 0.66 -10.15 8.31
C ILE A 19 1.20 -8.81 7.80
N GLU A 20 2.45 -8.50 8.15
CA GLU A 20 3.12 -7.29 7.71
C GLU A 20 3.22 -7.21 6.18
N LEU A 21 2.91 -6.03 5.64
CA LEU A 21 3.15 -5.72 4.24
C LEU A 21 4.61 -5.32 4.00
N SER A 22 5.17 -5.85 2.93
CA SER A 22 6.49 -5.46 2.45
C SER A 22 6.44 -4.08 1.78
N PRO A 23 7.58 -3.37 1.70
CA PRO A 23 7.65 -2.08 1.01
C PRO A 23 7.17 -2.13 -0.44
N ASP A 24 7.45 -3.21 -1.18
CA ASP A 24 7.04 -3.38 -2.57
C ASP A 24 5.53 -3.55 -2.71
N GLU A 25 4.90 -4.32 -1.82
CA GLU A 25 3.43 -4.50 -1.78
C GLU A 25 2.72 -3.17 -1.46
N ILE A 26 3.26 -2.40 -0.50
CA ILE A 26 2.73 -1.07 -0.16
C ILE A 26 2.86 -0.14 -1.38
N LYS A 27 4.01 -0.16 -2.05
CA LYS A 27 4.24 0.64 -3.25
C LYS A 27 3.26 0.27 -4.37
N GLN A 28 3.02 -1.01 -4.60
CA GLN A 28 2.04 -1.49 -5.58
C GLN A 28 0.62 -0.96 -5.26
N PHE A 29 0.21 -1.02 -3.99
CA PHE A 29 -1.09 -0.47 -3.58
C PHE A 29 -1.19 1.04 -3.83
N ILE A 30 -0.18 1.81 -3.43
CA ILE A 30 -0.17 3.28 -3.63
C ILE A 30 -0.13 3.66 -5.12
N GLN A 31 0.67 2.96 -5.93
CA GLN A 31 0.70 3.19 -7.37
C GLN A 31 -0.64 2.86 -8.03
N GLY A 32 -1.28 1.76 -7.61
CA GLY A 32 -2.62 1.41 -8.07
C GLY A 32 -3.69 2.44 -7.71
N LEU A 33 -3.57 3.09 -6.54
CA LEU A 33 -4.42 4.22 -6.17
C LEU A 33 -4.20 5.42 -7.12
N SER A 34 -2.94 5.79 -7.36
CA SER A 34 -2.61 6.94 -8.20
C SER A 34 -2.98 6.75 -9.67
N ASN A 35 -2.92 5.52 -10.18
CA ASN A 35 -3.27 5.18 -11.56
C ASN A 35 -4.78 4.94 -11.77
N GLY A 36 -5.58 4.89 -10.69
CA GLY A 36 -7.00 4.56 -10.77
C GLY A 36 -7.31 3.07 -10.98
N ASP A 37 -6.32 2.20 -10.81
CA ASP A 37 -6.46 0.74 -10.92
C ASP A 37 -7.13 0.12 -9.68
N VAL A 38 -7.12 0.84 -8.56
CA VAL A 38 -7.73 0.42 -7.29
C VAL A 38 -9.13 1.00 -7.16
N GLN A 39 -10.14 0.13 -7.04
CA GLN A 39 -11.53 0.53 -6.76
C GLN A 39 -11.69 1.09 -5.33
N ASP A 40 -12.59 2.07 -5.16
CA ASP A 40 -12.89 2.71 -3.87
C ASP A 40 -13.24 1.70 -2.75
N CYS A 41 -13.90 0.59 -3.10
CA CYS A 41 -14.23 -0.48 -2.16
C CYS A 41 -12.97 -1.15 -1.59
N HIS A 42 -11.93 -1.35 -2.40
CA HIS A 42 -10.65 -1.90 -1.97
C HIS A 42 -9.88 -0.90 -1.11
N VAL A 43 -9.97 0.40 -1.41
CA VAL A 43 -9.39 1.45 -0.57
C VAL A 43 -10.02 1.41 0.82
N GLY A 44 -11.35 1.43 0.91
CA GLY A 44 -12.06 1.35 2.18
C GLY A 44 -11.74 0.07 2.97
N ALA A 45 -11.67 -1.07 2.28
CA ALA A 45 -11.32 -2.35 2.91
C ALA A 45 -9.88 -2.36 3.46
N MET A 46 -8.92 -1.81 2.72
CA MET A 46 -7.53 -1.68 3.18
C MET A 46 -7.41 -0.75 4.40
N LEU A 47 -8.08 0.41 4.35
CA LEU A 47 -8.11 1.35 5.47
C LEU A 47 -8.74 0.73 6.73
N MET A 48 -9.80 -0.06 6.57
CA MET A 48 -10.42 -0.77 7.69
C MET A 48 -9.48 -1.85 8.27
N ALA A 49 -8.76 -2.59 7.42
CA ALA A 49 -7.77 -3.57 7.87
C ALA A 49 -6.64 -2.89 8.67
N ILE A 50 -6.13 -1.75 8.18
CA ILE A 50 -5.13 -0.93 8.89
C ILE A 50 -5.69 -0.40 10.21
N TYR A 51 -6.93 0.07 10.24
CA TYR A 51 -7.54 0.59 11.46
C TYR A 51 -7.64 -0.48 12.56
N ILE A 52 -8.00 -1.71 12.18
CA ILE A 52 -8.18 -2.83 13.14
C ILE A 52 -6.83 -3.41 13.59
N ARG A 53 -5.88 -3.58 12.69
CA ARG A 53 -4.58 -4.25 12.96
C ARG A 53 -3.43 -3.30 13.28
N GLY A 54 -3.59 -2.03 12.97
CA GLY A 54 -2.50 -1.05 13.03
C GLY A 54 -1.46 -1.28 11.94
N MET A 55 -0.34 -0.57 12.05
CA MET A 55 0.83 -0.72 11.19
C MET A 55 2.10 -0.61 12.01
N THR A 56 3.15 -1.31 11.58
CA THR A 56 4.48 -1.15 12.16
C THR A 56 5.14 0.13 11.63
N GLU A 57 6.17 0.61 12.34
CA GLU A 57 6.94 1.78 11.91
C GLU A 57 7.52 1.62 10.49
N LYS A 58 7.94 0.39 10.13
CA LYS A 58 8.46 0.07 8.80
C LYS A 58 7.39 0.20 7.72
N GLU A 59 6.18 -0.31 7.99
CA GLU A 59 5.05 -0.19 7.07
C GLU A 59 4.65 1.28 6.91
N ILE A 60 4.58 2.04 8.02
CA ILE A 60 4.23 3.47 8.01
C ILE A 60 5.23 4.25 7.19
N CYS A 61 6.54 4.06 7.45
CA CYS A 61 7.62 4.71 6.73
C CYS A 61 7.54 4.41 5.22
N SER A 62 7.33 3.13 4.86
CA SER A 62 7.20 2.71 3.46
C SER A 62 5.99 3.33 2.78
N MET A 63 4.86 3.43 3.49
CA MET A 63 3.64 4.04 2.98
C MET A 63 3.80 5.55 2.78
N THR A 64 4.38 6.25 3.75
CA THR A 64 4.69 7.68 3.64
C THR A 64 5.64 7.97 2.49
N MET A 65 6.71 7.17 2.33
CA MET A 65 7.64 7.34 1.20
C MET A 65 6.94 7.08 -0.14
N SER A 66 6.10 6.05 -0.23
CA SER A 66 5.37 5.74 -1.47
C SER A 66 4.37 6.84 -1.84
N MET A 67 3.67 7.42 -0.85
CA MET A 67 2.76 8.56 -1.05
C MET A 67 3.51 9.84 -1.45
N ARG A 68 4.68 10.12 -0.86
CA ARG A 68 5.54 11.24 -1.29
C ARG A 68 5.97 11.07 -2.75
N ASP A 69 6.26 9.84 -3.14
CA ASP A 69 6.85 9.50 -4.44
C ASP A 69 5.81 9.28 -5.53
N SER A 70 4.51 9.25 -5.20
CA SER A 70 3.43 9.12 -6.17
C SER A 70 3.08 10.45 -6.87
N GLY A 71 3.56 11.57 -6.33
CA GLY A 71 3.40 12.90 -6.92
C GLY A 71 4.72 13.50 -7.40
N GLU A 72 4.78 14.83 -7.44
CA GLU A 72 5.97 15.57 -7.85
C GLU A 72 6.80 16.00 -6.62
N ARG A 73 8.13 15.85 -6.71
CA ARG A 73 9.05 16.33 -5.67
C ARG A 73 9.74 17.61 -6.12
N LEU A 74 9.53 18.67 -5.35
CA LEU A 74 10.18 19.95 -5.58
C LEU A 74 11.67 19.85 -5.17
N VAL A 75 12.57 20.30 -6.04
CA VAL A 75 14.01 20.39 -5.78
C VAL A 75 14.40 21.86 -5.78
N TRP A 76 15.05 22.29 -4.71
CA TRP A 76 15.55 23.67 -4.58
C TRP A 76 17.05 23.70 -4.89
N PRO A 77 17.56 24.77 -5.54
CA PRO A 77 18.99 24.95 -5.82
C PRO A 77 19.83 25.23 -4.58
#